data_AF-A0AAC8WEJ6-F1
#
_entry.id   AF-A0AAC8WEJ6-F1
#
_cell.length_a   1.000
_cell.length_b   1.000
_cell.length_c   1.000
_cell.angle_alpha   90.00
_cell.angle_beta   90.00
_cell.angle_gamma   90.00
#
_symmetry.space_group_name_H-M   'P 1'
#
loop_
_entity.id
_entity.type
_entity.pdbx_description
1 polymer ?
#
loop_
_entity_poly.entity_id
_entity_poly.type
_entity_poly.pdbx_seq_one_letter_code
_entity_poly.pdbx_strand_id
1 'polypeptide(L)'
;MKKILILIPALNPPRQLIDYVKSLLENDLNDILLVDDGSKEEFREIFDTIEKIPNGNIKVFRHAKNLGKGRALKNAFNYFLTLPNLAEYSGVVTADSDGQHRVEDVIKLAKEVEENPDKLILGCRNFDLEQVPPKSKFGNKITNGAFKLFYGKNISDTQTGLRGFPTAIIKDFLDIAGERFEYETKMLIYCFQKEIGIKEVVIETIYFNDNSETHFNPIVDSIKIYRVTLSPFLKYIASATSSFILDILSFKWILAILIAFGNIEGATVITISTIIARIISSSFNFYLNKKFVFKYEQNTKKSLLKYYSLCIVQMLLSAVLVSIVWKYTKYTETGIKIVVDSVLFLLSYFVQQRWVFKRK
;
A
#
# COMPACT_ATOMS: atom_id res chain seq x y z
N MET A 1 -1.40 31.96 11.52
CA MET A 1 -1.32 30.56 11.07
C MET A 1 -0.15 29.94 11.78
N LYS A 2 -0.28 28.69 12.23
CA LYS A 2 0.88 27.89 12.63
C LYS A 2 1.80 27.67 11.43
N LYS A 3 3.09 27.46 11.69
CA LYS A 3 4.10 27.22 10.66
C LYS A 3 3.86 25.87 9.97
N ILE A 4 4.34 25.75 8.73
CA ILE A 4 4.37 24.49 7.99
C ILE A 4 5.79 24.31 7.47
N LEU A 5 6.36 23.11 7.65
CA LEU A 5 7.66 22.78 7.08
C LEU A 5 7.45 22.26 5.65
N ILE A 6 8.10 22.88 4.67
CA ILE A 6 8.13 22.35 3.30
C ILE A 6 9.29 21.36 3.19
N LEU A 7 8.97 20.11 2.85
CA LEU A 7 9.93 19.01 2.72
C LEU A 7 10.15 18.68 1.24
N ILE A 8 11.38 18.84 0.77
CA ILE A 8 11.76 18.54 -0.63
C ILE A 8 12.84 17.45 -0.66
N PRO A 9 12.47 16.17 -0.83
CA PRO A 9 13.44 15.11 -1.09
C PRO A 9 13.91 15.20 -2.55
N ALA A 10 15.22 15.18 -2.77
CA ALA A 10 15.83 15.35 -4.08
C ALA A 10 16.97 14.35 -4.30
N LEU A 11 17.11 13.90 -5.55
CA LEU A 11 18.24 13.13 -6.05
C LEU A 11 18.56 13.68 -7.43
N ASN A 12 19.78 14.18 -7.63
CA ASN A 12 20.23 14.80 -8.89
C ASN A 12 19.20 15.81 -9.48
N PRO A 13 18.72 16.79 -8.69
CA PRO A 13 17.63 17.66 -9.13
C PRO A 13 18.04 18.58 -10.29
N PRO A 14 17.08 19.07 -11.07
CA PRO A 14 17.32 20.09 -12.08
C PRO A 14 17.71 21.43 -11.42
N ARG A 15 18.44 22.30 -12.14
CA ARG A 15 18.85 23.62 -11.63
C ARG A 15 17.66 24.51 -11.27
N GLN A 16 16.52 24.29 -11.93
CA GLN A 16 15.24 24.94 -11.71
C GLN A 16 14.73 24.82 -10.26
N LEU A 17 15.23 23.84 -9.49
CA LEU A 17 14.92 23.72 -8.06
C LEU A 17 15.28 25.00 -7.28
N ILE A 18 16.36 25.70 -7.68
CA ILE A 18 16.78 26.95 -7.03
C ILE A 18 15.68 28.01 -7.14
N ASP A 19 15.12 28.18 -8.34
CA ASP A 19 14.09 29.18 -8.61
C ASP A 19 12.75 28.78 -7.98
N TYR A 20 12.45 27.48 -7.94
CA TYR A 20 11.30 26.97 -7.21
C TYR A 20 11.38 27.28 -5.71
N VAL A 21 12.54 27.07 -5.08
CA VAL A 21 12.73 27.41 -3.66
C VAL A 21 12.59 28.90 -3.42
N LYS A 22 13.16 29.77 -4.28
CA LYS A 22 12.95 31.22 -4.18
C LYS A 22 11.47 31.59 -4.25
N SER A 23 10.74 30.98 -5.18
CA SER A 23 9.29 31.22 -5.35
C SER A 23 8.49 30.81 -4.11
N LEU A 24 8.88 29.72 -3.42
CA LEU A 24 8.27 29.33 -2.14
C LEU A 24 8.51 30.40 -1.06
N LEU A 25 9.73 30.90 -0.93
CA LEU A 25 10.09 31.94 0.06
C LEU A 25 9.37 33.27 -0.21
N GLU A 26 9.26 33.66 -1.48
CA GLU A 26 8.51 34.87 -1.90
C GLU A 26 7.01 34.79 -1.56
N ASN A 27 6.49 33.59 -1.29
CA ASN A 27 5.11 33.34 -0.87
C ASN A 27 5.00 32.95 0.62
N ASP A 28 5.91 33.44 1.45
CA ASP A 28 5.93 33.26 2.92
C ASP A 28 6.11 31.81 3.41
N LEU A 29 6.51 30.87 2.54
CA LEU A 29 6.84 29.49 2.91
C LEU A 29 8.31 29.39 3.33
N ASN A 30 8.63 30.00 4.48
CA ASN A 30 10.01 30.27 4.90
C ASN A 30 10.74 29.10 5.57
N ASP A 31 10.03 28.08 6.05
CA ASP A 31 10.62 26.91 6.71
C ASP A 31 10.75 25.76 5.71
N ILE A 32 11.96 25.52 5.19
CA ILE A 32 12.21 24.53 4.13
C ILE A 32 13.29 23.53 4.57
N LEU A 33 12.98 22.25 4.47
CA LEU A 33 13.92 21.15 4.65
C LEU A 33 14.13 20.43 3.32
N LEU A 34 15.34 20.54 2.77
CA LEU A 34 15.75 19.75 1.63
C LEU A 34 16.46 18.48 2.11
N VAL A 35 16.21 17.37 1.44
CA VAL A 35 16.97 16.14 1.64
C VAL A 35 17.67 15.77 0.35
N ASP A 36 18.99 15.96 0.31
CA ASP A 36 19.85 15.42 -0.74
C ASP A 36 20.07 13.92 -0.47
N ASP A 37 19.37 13.06 -1.22
CA ASP A 37 19.46 11.60 -1.10
C ASP A 37 20.70 11.05 -1.82
N GLY A 38 21.87 11.65 -1.60
CA GLY A 38 23.14 11.21 -2.15
C GLY A 38 23.28 11.46 -3.65
N SER A 39 22.99 12.69 -4.08
CA SER A 39 23.23 13.16 -5.45
C SER A 39 24.71 13.10 -5.84
N LYS A 40 24.97 13.06 -7.15
CA LYS A 40 26.35 13.13 -7.67
C LYS A 40 26.99 14.48 -7.36
N GLU A 41 28.32 14.52 -7.37
CA GLU A 41 29.12 15.72 -7.07
C GLU A 41 28.66 16.96 -7.87
N GLU A 42 28.36 16.78 -9.16
CA GLU A 42 27.93 17.85 -10.07
C GLU A 42 26.62 18.54 -9.68
N PHE A 43 25.79 17.94 -8.82
CA PHE A 43 24.55 18.53 -8.34
C PHE A 43 24.67 19.20 -6.96
N ARG A 44 25.82 19.07 -6.27
CA ARG A 44 25.99 19.62 -4.91
C ARG A 44 25.85 21.14 -4.86
N GLU A 45 26.34 21.83 -5.90
CA GLU A 45 26.25 23.28 -6.03
C GLU A 45 24.79 23.79 -5.92
N ILE A 46 23.81 23.00 -6.39
CA ILE A 46 22.39 23.36 -6.32
C ILE A 46 21.94 23.46 -4.85
N PHE A 47 22.27 22.46 -4.04
CA PHE A 47 21.91 22.43 -2.62
C PHE A 47 22.66 23.51 -1.83
N ASP A 48 23.95 23.70 -2.09
CA ASP A 48 24.76 24.72 -1.43
C ASP A 48 24.28 26.13 -1.75
N THR A 49 23.79 26.35 -2.97
CA THR A 49 23.18 27.62 -3.39
C THR A 49 21.87 27.85 -2.65
N ILE A 50 21.02 26.82 -2.59
CA ILE A 50 19.71 26.89 -1.91
C ILE A 50 19.88 27.18 -0.41
N GLU A 51 20.81 26.50 0.26
CA GLU A 51 21.08 26.68 1.70
C GLU A 51 21.54 28.10 2.05
N LYS A 52 22.08 28.85 1.08
CA LYS A 52 22.59 30.23 1.25
C LYS A 52 21.58 31.31 0.84
N ILE A 53 20.38 30.94 0.36
CA ILE A 53 19.37 31.93 -0.02
C ILE A 53 18.97 32.73 1.24
N PRO A 54 19.04 34.07 1.22
CA PRO A 54 18.69 34.89 2.37
C PRO A 54 17.18 34.83 2.65
N ASN A 55 16.79 35.22 3.86
CA ASN A 55 15.40 35.37 4.31
C ASN A 55 14.59 34.07 4.49
N GLY A 56 15.16 32.89 4.24
CA GLY A 56 14.55 31.59 4.53
C GLY A 56 15.21 30.86 5.70
N ASN A 57 14.43 30.10 6.48
CA ASN A 57 14.92 29.08 7.40
C ASN A 57 15.09 27.76 6.62
N ILE A 58 16.18 27.68 5.86
CA ILE A 58 16.46 26.56 4.96
C ILE A 58 17.50 25.64 5.61
N LYS A 59 17.24 24.34 5.56
CA LYS A 59 18.21 23.33 5.98
C LYS A 59 18.36 22.25 4.93
N VAL A 60 19.59 21.85 4.64
CA VAL A 60 19.88 20.72 3.76
C VAL A 60 20.38 19.53 4.57
N PHE A 61 19.62 18.45 4.56
CA PHE A 61 20.05 17.15 5.08
C PHE A 61 20.67 16.32 3.95
N ARG A 62 21.90 15.84 4.13
CA ARG A 62 22.66 15.13 3.08
C ARG A 62 22.86 13.67 3.46
N HIS A 63 22.47 12.76 2.57
CA HIS A 63 22.83 11.35 2.66
C HIS A 63 24.16 11.09 1.93
N ALA A 64 25.01 10.25 2.51
CA ALA A 64 26.30 9.89 1.89
C ALA A 64 26.15 9.06 0.60
N LYS A 65 24.98 8.44 0.38
CA LYS A 65 24.61 7.66 -0.81
C LYS A 65 23.09 7.65 -0.94
N ASN A 66 22.58 7.28 -2.11
CA ASN A 66 21.15 7.06 -2.31
C ASN A 66 20.59 5.96 -1.38
N LEU A 67 19.74 6.37 -0.44
CA LEU A 67 19.02 5.51 0.49
C LEU A 67 17.56 5.28 0.06
N GLY A 68 17.02 6.16 -0.78
CA GLY A 68 15.69 6.11 -1.36
C GLY A 68 14.73 7.16 -0.78
N LYS A 69 13.73 7.55 -1.58
CA LYS A 69 12.71 8.55 -1.23
C LYS A 69 12.02 8.27 0.11
N GLY A 70 11.67 7.02 0.40
CA GLY A 70 11.06 6.65 1.68
C GLY A 70 11.99 6.87 2.88
N ARG A 71 13.29 6.58 2.74
CA ARG A 71 14.28 6.89 3.79
C ARG A 71 14.46 8.39 3.97
N ALA A 72 14.52 9.15 2.88
CA ALA A 72 14.59 10.61 2.91
C ALA A 72 13.40 11.22 3.68
N LEU A 73 12.17 10.78 3.37
CA LEU A 73 10.96 11.20 4.07
C LEU A 73 11.00 10.86 5.57
N LYS A 74 11.38 9.62 5.94
CA LYS A 74 11.47 9.22 7.35
C LYS A 74 12.51 10.02 8.14
N ASN A 75 13.68 10.25 7.56
CA ASN A 75 14.73 11.02 8.21
C ASN A 75 14.28 12.47 8.43
N ALA A 76 13.60 13.05 7.44
CA ALA A 76 13.00 14.38 7.56
C ALA A 76 11.86 14.45 8.59
N PHE A 77 10.95 13.47 8.61
CA PHE A 77 9.88 13.40 9.61
C PHE A 77 10.45 13.24 11.02
N ASN A 78 11.48 12.41 11.20
CA ASN A 78 12.13 12.25 12.49
C ASN A 78 12.80 13.57 12.92
N TYR A 79 13.50 14.24 12.02
CA TYR A 79 14.08 15.55 12.30
C TYR A 79 13.02 16.58 12.69
N PHE A 80 11.94 16.69 11.91
CA PHE A 80 10.82 17.60 12.18
C PHE A 80 10.26 17.37 13.59
N LEU A 81 10.01 16.12 13.97
CA LEU A 81 9.48 15.76 15.29
C LEU A 81 10.45 16.06 16.46
N THR A 82 11.73 16.33 16.18
CA THR A 82 12.74 16.70 17.19
C THR A 82 12.99 18.21 17.28
N LEU A 83 12.29 19.03 16.49
CA LEU A 83 12.44 20.48 16.54
C LEU A 83 12.05 21.03 17.92
N PRO A 84 12.86 21.94 18.50
CA PRO A 84 12.58 22.50 19.82
C PRO A 84 11.27 23.33 19.84
N ASN A 85 10.89 23.90 18.71
CA ASN A 85 9.69 24.69 18.51
C ASN A 85 8.57 23.93 17.77
N LEU A 86 8.54 22.59 17.86
CA LEU A 86 7.54 21.73 17.18
C LEU A 86 6.09 22.20 17.40
N ALA A 87 5.77 22.75 18.58
CA ALA A 87 4.42 23.23 18.91
C ALA A 87 3.92 24.37 18.01
N GLU A 88 4.83 25.10 17.36
CA GLU A 88 4.51 26.17 16.40
C GLU A 88 4.09 25.62 15.03
N TYR A 89 4.36 24.34 14.73
CA TYR A 89 4.09 23.74 13.42
C TYR A 89 2.77 22.96 13.38
N SER A 90 1.97 23.22 12.35
CA SER A 90 0.78 22.42 12.03
C SER A 90 1.14 21.11 11.34
N GLY A 91 2.30 21.03 10.67
CA GLY A 91 2.75 19.82 10.01
C GLY A 91 3.82 20.05 8.96
N VAL A 92 3.92 19.07 8.06
CA VAL A 92 4.88 19.02 6.94
C VAL A 92 4.10 18.91 5.63
N VAL A 93 4.50 19.66 4.61
CA VAL A 93 4.02 19.46 3.23
C VAL A 93 5.19 19.03 2.36
N THR A 94 5.06 17.88 1.69
CA THR A 94 6.07 17.40 0.75
C THR A 94 5.88 18.05 -0.62
N ALA A 95 6.97 18.41 -1.28
CA ALA A 95 6.97 18.78 -2.70
C ALA A 95 8.08 18.02 -3.42
N ASP A 96 7.83 17.62 -4.67
CA ASP A 96 8.84 16.98 -5.50
C ASP A 96 9.88 18.01 -6.00
N SER A 97 11.11 17.55 -6.22
CA SER A 97 12.26 18.40 -6.56
C SER A 97 12.33 18.81 -8.03
N ASP A 98 11.40 18.34 -8.86
CA ASP A 98 11.34 18.59 -10.30
C ASP A 98 10.52 19.85 -10.66
N GLY A 99 9.93 20.52 -9.66
CA GLY A 99 9.16 21.75 -9.87
C GLY A 99 7.80 21.50 -10.55
N GLN A 100 7.30 20.26 -10.59
CA GLN A 100 5.99 19.96 -11.21
C GLN A 100 4.80 20.44 -10.37
N HIS A 101 5.03 20.77 -9.09
CA HIS A 101 4.02 21.31 -8.19
C HIS A 101 4.05 22.83 -8.21
N ARG A 102 2.88 23.44 -8.40
CA ARG A 102 2.73 24.88 -8.30
C ARG A 102 2.86 25.34 -6.84
N VAL A 103 3.43 26.52 -6.63
CA VAL A 103 3.52 27.14 -5.30
C VAL A 103 2.12 27.35 -4.70
N GLU A 104 1.13 27.73 -5.53
CA GLU A 104 -0.25 27.90 -5.08
C GLU A 104 -0.86 26.61 -4.52
N ASP A 105 -0.50 25.45 -5.09
CA ASP A 105 -0.97 24.15 -4.61
C ASP A 105 -0.32 23.76 -3.28
N VAL A 106 0.96 24.11 -3.09
CA VAL A 106 1.65 23.92 -1.80
C VAL A 106 0.99 24.76 -0.70
N ILE A 107 0.66 26.03 -0.99
CA ILE A 107 -0.05 26.92 -0.05
C ILE A 107 -1.43 26.35 0.29
N LYS A 108 -2.15 25.86 -0.72
CA LYS A 108 -3.47 25.23 -0.54
C LYS A 108 -3.38 24.02 0.39
N LEU A 109 -2.39 23.14 0.20
CA LEU A 109 -2.17 21.99 1.07
C LEU A 109 -1.74 22.41 2.49
N ALA A 110 -0.89 23.42 2.63
CA ALA A 110 -0.46 23.94 3.91
C ALA A 110 -1.65 24.39 4.77
N LYS A 111 -2.60 25.11 4.17
CA LYS A 111 -3.86 25.50 4.82
C LYS A 111 -4.69 24.28 5.21
N GLU A 112 -4.81 23.30 4.32
CA GLU A 112 -5.59 22.09 4.55
C GLU A 112 -5.05 21.20 5.68
N VAL A 113 -3.73 21.19 5.87
CA VAL A 113 -3.05 20.54 7.00
C VAL A 113 -3.42 21.19 8.33
N GLU A 114 -3.51 22.52 8.38
CA GLU A 114 -3.94 23.25 9.59
C GLU A 114 -5.41 22.99 9.92
N GLU A 115 -6.28 22.95 8.90
CA GLU A 115 -7.72 22.73 9.07
C GLU A 115 -8.11 21.27 9.39
N ASN A 116 -7.26 20.29 9.07
CA ASN A 116 -7.53 18.87 9.25
C ASN A 116 -6.39 18.16 9.99
N PRO A 117 -6.22 18.41 11.30
CA PRO A 117 -5.06 17.95 12.06
C PRO A 117 -4.98 16.41 12.23
N ASP A 118 -6.04 15.68 11.89
CA ASP A 118 -6.19 14.23 12.04
C ASP A 118 -6.20 13.46 10.71
N LYS A 119 -5.97 14.14 9.57
CA LYS A 119 -6.06 13.54 8.24
C LYS A 119 -4.79 13.70 7.43
N LEU A 120 -4.46 12.68 6.64
CA LEU A 120 -3.49 12.82 5.57
C LEU A 120 -4.11 13.64 4.43
N ILE A 121 -3.41 14.68 3.98
CA ILE A 121 -3.85 15.51 2.86
C ILE A 121 -3.11 15.09 1.60
N LEU A 122 -3.84 14.85 0.51
CA LEU A 122 -3.27 14.48 -0.79
C LEU A 122 -3.59 15.57 -1.81
N GLY A 123 -2.57 16.12 -2.45
CA GLY A 123 -2.72 16.97 -3.63
C GLY A 123 -2.95 16.08 -4.85
N CYS A 124 -4.19 15.92 -5.28
CA CYS A 124 -4.56 14.97 -6.32
C CYS A 124 -4.70 15.66 -7.67
N ARG A 125 -4.08 15.07 -8.69
CA ARG A 125 -4.15 15.56 -10.06
C ARG A 125 -5.53 15.31 -10.65
N ASN A 126 -5.99 16.23 -11.49
CA ASN A 126 -7.19 15.98 -12.27
C ASN A 126 -6.84 15.16 -13.53
N PHE A 127 -7.05 13.85 -13.46
CA PHE A 127 -6.80 12.90 -14.56
C PHE A 127 -7.80 13.00 -15.72
N ASP A 128 -8.85 13.81 -15.61
CA ASP A 128 -9.84 14.00 -16.66
C ASP A 128 -9.43 15.05 -17.70
N LEU A 129 -8.34 15.79 -17.43
CA LEU A 129 -7.81 16.80 -18.34
C LEU A 129 -7.06 16.18 -19.52
N GLU A 130 -7.13 16.81 -20.69
CA GLU A 130 -6.55 16.30 -21.95
C GLU A 130 -5.02 16.24 -21.93
N GLN A 131 -4.38 17.16 -21.20
CA GLN A 131 -2.92 17.24 -21.10
C GLN A 131 -2.27 16.11 -20.29
N VAL A 132 -3.07 15.24 -19.66
CA VAL A 132 -2.55 14.16 -18.82
C VAL A 132 -2.03 13.01 -19.71
N PRO A 133 -0.76 12.60 -19.58
CA PRO A 133 -0.22 11.52 -20.40
C PRO A 133 -1.04 10.23 -20.28
N PRO A 134 -1.44 9.58 -21.39
CA PRO A 134 -2.32 8.39 -21.36
C PRO A 134 -1.78 7.24 -20.50
N LYS A 135 -0.45 7.05 -20.48
CA LYS A 135 0.23 6.04 -19.67
C LYS A 135 0.00 6.27 -18.17
N SER A 136 0.13 7.52 -17.72
CA SER A 136 -0.10 7.91 -16.32
C SER A 136 -1.56 7.74 -15.92
N LYS A 137 -2.50 8.12 -16.81
CA LYS A 137 -3.94 7.92 -16.60
C LYS A 137 -4.29 6.43 -16.45
N PHE A 138 -3.74 5.58 -17.30
CA PHE A 138 -3.97 4.13 -17.23
C PHE A 138 -3.37 3.50 -15.97
N GLY A 139 -2.11 3.82 -15.64
CA GLY A 139 -1.44 3.31 -14.44
C GLY A 139 -2.17 3.69 -13.14
N ASN A 140 -2.62 4.94 -13.04
CA ASN A 140 -3.40 5.39 -11.90
C ASN A 140 -4.79 4.71 -11.84
N LYS A 141 -5.47 4.52 -12.97
CA LYS A 141 -6.75 3.78 -13.03
C LYS A 141 -6.60 2.33 -12.52
N ILE A 142 -5.54 1.63 -12.90
CA ILE A 142 -5.25 0.29 -12.39
C ILE A 142 -5.01 0.34 -10.88
N THR A 143 -4.13 1.24 -10.44
CA THR A 143 -3.73 1.32 -9.03
C THR A 143 -4.93 1.68 -8.14
N ASN A 144 -5.74 2.66 -8.54
CA ASN A 144 -6.99 3.01 -7.86
C ASN A 144 -7.98 1.83 -7.85
N GLY A 145 -8.15 1.14 -8.98
CA GLY A 145 -8.97 -0.06 -9.06
C GLY A 145 -8.52 -1.15 -8.06
N ALA A 146 -7.21 -1.35 -7.92
CA ALA A 146 -6.65 -2.27 -6.93
C ALA A 146 -6.93 -1.80 -5.48
N PHE A 147 -6.77 -0.50 -5.18
CA PHE A 147 -7.10 0.04 -3.87
C PHE A 147 -8.58 -0.14 -3.52
N LYS A 148 -9.48 0.17 -4.46
CA LYS A 148 -10.93 -0.04 -4.31
C LYS A 148 -11.26 -1.51 -4.08
N LEU A 149 -10.65 -2.41 -4.86
CA LEU A 149 -10.92 -3.84 -4.77
C LEU A 149 -10.42 -4.44 -3.45
N PHE A 150 -9.15 -4.20 -3.09
CA PHE A 150 -8.49 -4.85 -1.96
C PHE A 150 -8.64 -4.11 -0.63
N TYR A 151 -8.87 -2.81 -0.63
CA TYR A 151 -8.98 -2.02 0.60
C TYR A 151 -10.35 -1.36 0.77
N GLY A 152 -11.23 -1.43 -0.24
CA GLY A 152 -12.58 -0.85 -0.17
C GLY A 152 -12.59 0.68 -0.13
N LYS A 153 -11.47 1.32 -0.49
CA LYS A 153 -11.28 2.76 -0.45
C LYS A 153 -10.83 3.24 -1.83
N ASN A 154 -11.35 4.37 -2.26
CA ASN A 154 -11.01 5.03 -3.51
C ASN A 154 -9.97 6.12 -3.22
N ILE A 155 -8.94 6.22 -4.05
CA ILE A 155 -8.00 7.36 -4.05
C ILE A 155 -7.86 7.78 -5.50
N SER A 156 -8.22 9.03 -5.78
CA SER A 156 -8.16 9.66 -7.09
C SER A 156 -6.73 9.72 -7.64
N ASP A 157 -5.73 9.98 -6.79
CA ASP A 157 -4.31 9.94 -7.15
C ASP A 157 -3.46 9.22 -6.09
N THR A 158 -3.07 7.99 -6.39
CA THR A 158 -2.26 7.18 -5.46
C THR A 158 -0.76 7.51 -5.49
N GLN A 159 -0.32 8.22 -6.54
CA GLN A 159 1.09 8.45 -6.85
C GLN A 159 1.49 9.92 -6.74
N THR A 160 0.62 10.78 -6.20
CA THR A 160 0.99 12.17 -5.92
C THR A 160 2.14 12.25 -4.91
N GLY A 161 3.13 13.10 -5.20
CA GLY A 161 4.21 13.48 -4.29
C GLY A 161 3.89 14.71 -3.44
N LEU A 162 2.85 15.48 -3.80
CA LEU A 162 2.38 16.63 -3.02
C LEU A 162 1.43 16.13 -1.93
N ARG A 163 1.93 16.02 -0.69
CA ARG A 163 1.19 15.47 0.45
C ARG A 163 1.39 16.33 1.69
N GLY A 164 0.30 16.53 2.43
CA GLY A 164 0.29 17.24 3.69
C GLY A 164 0.14 16.27 4.86
N PHE A 165 1.04 16.38 5.83
CA PHE A 165 1.10 15.55 7.02
C PHE A 165 0.95 16.42 8.27
N PRO A 166 -0.22 16.41 8.93
CA PRO A 166 -0.35 17.07 10.21
C PRO A 166 0.58 16.52 11.28
N THR A 167 1.07 17.40 12.16
CA THR A 167 1.99 17.05 13.27
C THR A 167 1.47 15.89 14.11
N ALA A 168 0.14 15.82 14.33
CA ALA A 168 -0.48 14.80 15.18
C ALA A 168 -0.35 13.38 14.63
N ILE A 169 -0.17 13.20 13.30
CA ILE A 169 -0.10 11.88 12.66
C ILE A 169 1.30 11.52 12.14
N ILE A 170 2.24 12.46 12.07
CA ILE A 170 3.57 12.21 11.46
C ILE A 170 4.32 11.04 12.11
N LYS A 171 4.25 10.92 13.44
CA LYS A 171 4.99 9.90 14.20
C LYS A 171 4.67 8.48 13.73
N ASP A 172 3.42 8.21 13.38
CA ASP A 172 2.95 6.90 12.93
C ASP A 172 3.63 6.44 11.63
N PHE A 173 4.06 7.37 10.78
CA PHE A 173 4.67 7.04 9.49
C PHE A 173 6.13 6.60 9.62
N LEU A 174 6.81 6.86 10.74
CA LEU A 174 8.21 6.47 10.95
C LEU A 174 8.41 4.95 10.97
N ASP A 175 7.47 4.21 11.55
CA ASP A 175 7.55 2.76 11.73
C ASP A 175 7.14 1.96 10.48
N ILE A 176 6.63 2.64 9.45
CA ILE A 176 6.19 1.98 8.22
C ILE A 176 7.40 1.47 7.44
N ALA A 177 7.48 0.15 7.24
CA ALA A 177 8.56 -0.47 6.48
C ALA A 177 8.64 0.02 5.02
N GLY A 178 9.82 0.06 4.41
CA GLY A 178 10.02 0.50 3.02
C GLY A 178 10.81 1.79 2.95
N GLU A 179 11.65 1.91 1.92
CA GLU A 179 12.67 2.95 1.85
C GLU A 179 12.69 3.68 0.52
N ARG A 180 11.97 3.18 -0.50
CA ARG A 180 11.87 3.80 -1.83
C ARG A 180 10.41 4.20 -2.10
N PHE A 181 10.04 4.36 -3.36
CA PHE A 181 8.71 4.80 -3.79
C PHE A 181 7.55 3.96 -3.22
N GLU A 182 7.77 2.67 -2.91
CA GLU A 182 6.72 1.85 -2.31
C GLU A 182 6.30 2.32 -0.90
N TYR A 183 7.15 3.09 -0.21
CA TYR A 183 6.85 3.66 1.09
C TYR A 183 5.59 4.53 1.03
N GLU A 184 5.46 5.38 0.01
CA GLU A 184 4.30 6.25 -0.16
C GLU A 184 2.99 5.47 -0.35
N THR A 185 3.03 4.34 -1.05
CA THR A 185 1.90 3.42 -1.18
C THR A 185 1.56 2.78 0.17
N LYS A 186 2.57 2.39 0.96
CA LYS A 186 2.37 1.83 2.29
C LYS A 186 1.80 2.84 3.27
N MET A 187 2.12 4.13 3.15
CA MET A 187 1.49 5.19 3.95
C MET A 187 -0.03 5.24 3.71
N LEU A 188 -0.49 5.13 2.46
CA LEU A 188 -1.92 5.09 2.14
C LEU A 188 -2.59 3.83 2.73
N ILE A 189 -1.95 2.67 2.56
CA ILE A 189 -2.43 1.41 3.15
C ILE A 189 -2.49 1.50 4.68
N TYR A 190 -1.49 2.12 5.31
CA TYR A 190 -1.45 2.33 6.76
C TYR A 190 -2.61 3.19 7.23
N CYS A 191 -2.88 4.32 6.54
CA CYS A 191 -4.03 5.17 6.85
C CYS A 191 -5.34 4.38 6.81
N PHE A 192 -5.54 3.53 5.79
CA PHE A 192 -6.72 2.66 5.71
C PHE A 192 -6.80 1.61 6.81
N GLN A 193 -5.66 1.08 7.23
CA GLN A 193 -5.61 0.05 8.28
C GLN A 193 -5.80 0.62 9.69
N LYS A 194 -5.44 1.88 9.90
CA LYS A 194 -5.55 2.61 11.17
C LYS A 194 -6.74 3.58 11.22
N GLU A 195 -7.54 3.61 10.16
CA GLU A 195 -8.69 4.51 10.01
C GLU A 195 -8.32 6.00 10.10
N ILE A 196 -7.09 6.35 9.75
CA ILE A 196 -6.67 7.75 9.59
C ILE A 196 -7.37 8.28 8.33
N GLY A 197 -8.08 9.41 8.49
CA GLY A 197 -8.79 10.04 7.38
C GLY A 197 -7.84 10.51 6.29
N ILE A 198 -8.31 10.49 5.04
CA ILE A 198 -7.59 11.06 3.90
C ILE A 198 -8.48 12.13 3.28
N LYS A 199 -7.93 13.33 3.07
CA LYS A 199 -8.59 14.42 2.33
C LYS A 199 -7.86 14.64 1.02
N GLU A 200 -8.60 14.63 -0.08
CA GLU A 200 -8.09 14.89 -1.42
C GLU A 200 -8.35 16.34 -1.81
N VAL A 201 -7.31 17.03 -2.27
CA VAL A 201 -7.35 18.42 -2.69
C VAL A 201 -6.91 18.45 -4.15
N VAL A 202 -7.77 18.93 -5.05
CA VAL A 202 -7.42 19.00 -6.47
C VAL A 202 -6.29 20.02 -6.65
N ILE A 203 -5.25 19.62 -7.37
CA ILE A 203 -4.06 20.44 -7.72
C ILE A 203 -3.88 20.50 -9.23
N GLU A 204 -3.16 21.52 -9.70
CA GLU A 204 -2.77 21.66 -11.09
C GLU A 204 -1.32 21.18 -11.28
N THR A 205 -1.13 20.13 -12.07
CA THR A 205 0.21 19.62 -12.35
C THR A 205 0.77 20.23 -13.61
N ILE A 206 2.01 20.70 -13.51
CA ILE A 206 2.80 21.11 -14.66
C ILE A 206 3.54 19.88 -15.18
N TYR A 207 3.22 19.44 -16.40
CA TYR A 207 3.91 18.32 -17.04
C TYR A 207 5.09 18.84 -17.87
N PHE A 208 6.31 18.69 -17.37
CA PHE A 208 7.53 18.95 -18.13
C PHE A 208 7.97 17.69 -18.90
N ASN A 209 8.24 17.82 -20.20
CA ASN A 209 8.84 16.78 -21.06
C ASN A 209 8.30 15.35 -20.84
N ASP A 210 6.96 15.20 -20.74
CA ASP A 210 6.30 13.89 -20.60
C ASP A 210 6.78 13.04 -19.39
N ASN A 211 7.24 13.70 -18.31
CA ASN A 211 7.84 13.11 -17.09
C ASN A 211 9.22 12.45 -17.26
N SER A 212 9.99 12.81 -18.29
CA SER A 212 11.32 12.23 -18.55
C SER A 212 12.36 12.46 -17.45
N GLU A 213 12.15 13.46 -16.59
CA GLU A 213 13.08 13.84 -15.51
C GLU A 213 12.81 13.11 -14.19
N THR A 214 11.74 12.31 -14.11
CA THR A 214 11.46 11.53 -12.90
C THR A 214 12.45 10.37 -12.77
N HIS A 215 13.12 10.24 -11.62
CA HIS A 215 13.94 9.06 -11.28
C HIS A 215 13.13 7.78 -11.05
N PHE A 216 11.85 7.78 -11.41
CA PHE A 216 10.96 6.64 -11.32
C PHE A 216 11.22 5.68 -12.47
N ASN A 217 11.60 4.43 -12.16
CA ASN A 217 11.71 3.40 -13.18
C ASN A 217 10.32 2.77 -13.41
N PRO A 218 9.69 2.98 -14.58
CA PRO A 218 8.29 2.62 -14.77
C PRO A 218 7.96 1.14 -14.56
N ILE A 219 8.92 0.25 -14.80
CA ILE A 219 8.72 -1.20 -14.66
C ILE A 219 9.05 -1.63 -13.24
N VAL A 220 10.27 -1.35 -12.79
CA VAL A 220 10.77 -1.87 -11.51
C VAL A 220 9.99 -1.30 -10.33
N ASP A 221 9.68 0.00 -10.36
CA ASP A 221 8.98 0.64 -9.24
C ASP A 221 7.48 0.35 -9.26
N SER A 222 6.86 0.22 -10.44
CA SER A 222 5.49 -0.29 -10.54
C SER A 222 5.36 -1.70 -9.98
N ILE A 223 6.30 -2.61 -10.25
CA ILE A 223 6.29 -3.98 -9.68
C ILE A 223 6.33 -3.93 -8.15
N LYS A 224 7.16 -3.05 -7.56
CA LYS A 224 7.22 -2.90 -6.09
C LYS A 224 5.90 -2.37 -5.53
N ILE A 225 5.30 -1.37 -6.16
CA ILE A 225 3.99 -0.81 -5.79
C ILE A 225 2.93 -1.91 -5.85
N TYR A 226 2.81 -2.63 -6.97
CA TYR A 226 1.84 -3.71 -7.11
C TYR A 226 2.08 -4.84 -6.12
N ARG A 227 3.34 -5.23 -5.86
CA ARG A 227 3.67 -6.23 -4.85
C ARG A 227 3.19 -5.83 -3.46
N VAL A 228 3.27 -4.54 -3.12
CA VAL A 228 2.78 -4.02 -1.84
C VAL A 228 1.26 -4.03 -1.80
N THR A 229 0.60 -3.48 -2.82
CA THR A 229 -0.87 -3.39 -2.91
C THR A 229 -1.53 -4.77 -2.95
N LEU A 230 -0.96 -5.74 -3.66
CA LEU A 230 -1.46 -7.11 -3.76
C LEU A 230 -0.90 -8.03 -2.64
N SER A 231 0.00 -7.53 -1.77
CA SER A 231 0.65 -8.35 -0.75
C SER A 231 -0.33 -9.18 0.10
N PRO A 232 -1.46 -8.63 0.59
CA PRO A 232 -2.41 -9.42 1.36
C PRO A 232 -3.00 -10.59 0.55
N PHE A 233 -3.30 -10.38 -0.72
CA PHE A 233 -3.84 -11.42 -1.60
C PHE A 233 -2.79 -12.48 -1.96
N LEU A 234 -1.54 -12.08 -2.23
CA LEU A 234 -0.45 -13.02 -2.47
C LEU A 234 -0.17 -13.91 -1.24
N LYS A 235 -0.27 -13.35 -0.03
CA LYS A 235 -0.17 -14.14 1.21
C LYS A 235 -1.33 -15.11 1.39
N TYR A 236 -2.53 -14.74 0.95
CA TYR A 236 -3.68 -15.63 0.95
C TYR A 236 -3.50 -16.82 0.00
N ILE A 237 -3.01 -16.58 -1.22
CA ILE A 237 -2.64 -17.65 -2.16
C ILE A 237 -1.59 -18.57 -1.53
N ALA A 238 -0.52 -18.00 -0.97
CA ALA A 238 0.51 -18.79 -0.31
C ALA A 238 -0.04 -19.65 0.84
N SER A 239 -0.91 -19.08 1.68
CA SER A 239 -1.59 -19.81 2.77
C SER A 239 -2.43 -20.98 2.24
N ALA A 240 -3.22 -20.75 1.19
CA ALA A 240 -4.04 -21.78 0.57
C ALA A 240 -3.20 -22.91 -0.03
N THR A 241 -2.15 -22.57 -0.79
CA THR A 241 -1.23 -23.55 -1.37
C THR A 241 -0.51 -24.37 -0.30
N SER A 242 0.01 -23.72 0.76
CA SER A 242 0.64 -24.44 1.88
C SER A 242 -0.34 -25.37 2.59
N SER A 243 -1.59 -24.95 2.74
CA SER A 243 -2.63 -25.79 3.37
C SER A 243 -3.01 -26.98 2.48
N PHE A 244 -3.05 -26.79 1.17
CA PHE A 244 -3.26 -27.87 0.20
C PHE A 244 -2.11 -28.90 0.23
N ILE A 245 -0.86 -28.43 0.28
CA ILE A 245 0.31 -29.33 0.42
C ILE A 245 0.22 -30.10 1.74
N LEU A 246 -0.10 -29.41 2.85
CA LEU A 246 -0.28 -30.06 4.15
C LEU A 246 -1.38 -31.11 4.13
N ASP A 247 -2.51 -30.83 3.46
CA ASP A 247 -3.62 -31.78 3.28
C ASP A 247 -3.15 -33.08 2.62
N ILE A 248 -2.42 -32.99 1.51
CA ILE A 248 -1.90 -34.16 0.78
C ILE A 248 -0.89 -34.94 1.64
N LEU A 249 0.03 -34.24 2.30
CA LEU A 249 1.06 -34.87 3.13
C LEU A 249 0.44 -35.56 4.36
N SER A 250 -0.48 -34.89 5.06
CA SER A 250 -1.21 -35.46 6.19
C SER A 250 -2.04 -36.66 5.75
N PHE A 251 -2.76 -36.57 4.62
CA PHE A 251 -3.52 -37.70 4.09
C PHE A 251 -2.63 -38.92 3.85
N LYS A 252 -1.50 -38.75 3.16
CA LYS A 252 -0.55 -39.85 2.88
C LYS A 252 0.01 -40.46 4.16
N TRP A 253 0.38 -39.62 5.13
CA TRP A 253 0.98 -40.08 6.38
C TRP A 253 -0.01 -40.84 7.26
N ILE A 254 -1.23 -40.32 7.42
CA ILE A 254 -2.29 -40.96 8.20
C ILE A 254 -2.73 -42.27 7.53
N LEU A 255 -2.87 -42.27 6.20
CA LEU A 255 -3.21 -43.48 5.44
C LEU A 255 -2.16 -44.57 5.67
N ALA A 256 -0.87 -44.23 5.62
CA ALA A 256 0.21 -45.19 5.87
C ALA A 256 0.16 -45.76 7.30
N ILE A 257 -0.10 -44.92 8.31
CA ILE A 257 -0.21 -45.36 9.71
C ILE A 257 -1.41 -46.28 9.91
N LEU A 258 -2.59 -45.93 9.38
CA LEU A 258 -3.79 -46.72 9.58
C LEU A 258 -3.74 -48.06 8.84
N ILE A 259 -3.08 -48.12 7.68
CA ILE A 259 -2.82 -49.40 7.00
C ILE A 259 -1.83 -50.24 7.81
N ALA A 260 -0.75 -49.63 8.33
CA ALA A 260 0.29 -50.37 9.05
C ALA A 260 -0.15 -50.87 10.44
N PHE A 261 -1.01 -50.12 11.14
CA PHE A 261 -1.34 -50.38 12.55
C PHE A 261 -2.84 -50.56 12.85
N GLY A 262 -3.72 -50.18 11.93
CA GLY A 262 -5.16 -50.09 12.20
C GLY A 262 -5.97 -51.35 11.91
N ASN A 263 -5.47 -52.29 11.09
CA ASN A 263 -6.30 -53.36 10.50
C ASN A 263 -7.59 -52.83 9.83
N ILE A 264 -7.59 -51.57 9.39
CA ILE A 264 -8.72 -50.93 8.69
C ILE A 264 -8.38 -50.91 7.20
N GLU A 265 -9.25 -51.50 6.39
CA GLU A 265 -9.06 -51.58 4.93
C GLU A 265 -10.18 -50.89 4.16
N GLY A 266 -9.95 -50.70 2.85
CA GLY A 266 -10.95 -50.22 1.91
C GLY A 266 -11.38 -48.76 2.12
N ALA A 267 -12.66 -48.48 1.88
CA ALA A 267 -13.20 -47.12 1.88
C ALA A 267 -13.12 -46.42 3.26
N THR A 268 -13.13 -47.18 4.35
CA THR A 268 -13.12 -46.65 5.73
C THR A 268 -11.79 -45.95 6.04
N VAL A 269 -10.65 -46.55 5.69
CA VAL A 269 -9.34 -45.95 5.95
C VAL A 269 -9.10 -44.69 5.13
N ILE A 270 -9.59 -44.67 3.88
CA ILE A 270 -9.53 -43.48 3.02
C ILE A 270 -10.37 -42.35 3.64
N THR A 271 -11.60 -42.66 4.06
CA THR A 271 -12.52 -41.68 4.64
C THR A 271 -11.95 -41.06 5.92
N ILE A 272 -11.45 -41.88 6.85
CA ILE A 272 -10.84 -41.39 8.09
C ILE A 272 -9.61 -40.53 7.78
N SER A 273 -8.73 -41.00 6.90
CA SER A 273 -7.54 -40.24 6.48
C SER A 273 -7.91 -38.88 5.87
N THR A 274 -8.93 -38.84 5.01
CA THR A 274 -9.41 -37.59 4.41
C THR A 274 -9.99 -36.64 5.45
N ILE A 275 -10.80 -37.12 6.39
CA ILE A 275 -11.40 -36.27 7.44
C ILE A 275 -10.31 -35.66 8.32
N ILE A 276 -9.37 -36.47 8.81
CA ILE A 276 -8.31 -35.98 9.70
C ILE A 276 -7.38 -35.01 8.94
N ALA A 277 -6.98 -35.33 7.72
CA ALA A 277 -6.16 -34.43 6.89
C ALA A 277 -6.85 -33.08 6.67
N ARG A 278 -8.17 -33.08 6.40
CA ARG A 278 -8.95 -31.85 6.21
C ARG A 278 -9.07 -31.02 7.48
N ILE A 279 -9.20 -31.65 8.65
CA ILE A 279 -9.20 -30.95 9.94
C ILE A 279 -7.86 -30.26 10.17
N ILE A 280 -6.75 -30.96 9.95
CA ILE A 280 -5.39 -30.41 10.10
C ILE A 280 -5.17 -29.25 9.13
N SER A 281 -5.43 -29.46 7.84
CA SER A 281 -5.16 -28.48 6.79
C SER A 281 -6.04 -27.23 6.92
N SER A 282 -7.33 -27.38 7.25
CA SER A 282 -8.24 -26.25 7.45
C SER A 282 -7.92 -25.44 8.71
N SER A 283 -7.52 -26.11 9.80
CA SER A 283 -7.08 -25.44 11.03
C SER A 283 -5.80 -24.63 10.79
N PHE A 284 -4.87 -25.21 10.04
CA PHE A 284 -3.65 -24.53 9.62
C PHE A 284 -3.95 -23.33 8.70
N ASN A 285 -4.84 -23.50 7.72
CA ASN A 285 -5.27 -22.42 6.82
C ASN A 285 -5.89 -21.25 7.60
N PHE A 286 -6.79 -21.56 8.55
CA PHE A 286 -7.38 -20.56 9.43
C PHE A 286 -6.31 -19.80 10.22
N TYR A 287 -5.35 -20.52 10.82
CA TYR A 287 -4.27 -19.90 11.59
C TYR A 287 -3.41 -18.97 10.73
N LEU A 288 -2.98 -19.41 9.54
CA LEU A 288 -2.21 -18.59 8.61
C LEU A 288 -3.00 -17.36 8.14
N ASN A 289 -4.27 -17.55 7.76
CA ASN A 289 -5.11 -16.43 7.33
C ASN A 289 -5.29 -15.42 8.46
N LYS A 290 -5.57 -15.87 9.68
CA LYS A 290 -5.73 -15.01 10.85
C LYS A 290 -4.46 -14.23 11.17
N LYS A 291 -3.33 -14.91 11.35
CA LYS A 291 -2.11 -14.31 11.90
C LYS A 291 -1.23 -13.64 10.83
N PHE A 292 -1.11 -14.25 9.66
CA PHE A 292 -0.15 -13.84 8.63
C PHE A 292 -0.79 -13.00 7.52
N VAL A 293 -1.96 -13.41 7.03
CA VAL A 293 -2.65 -12.72 5.92
C VAL A 293 -3.36 -11.46 6.41
N PHE A 294 -4.27 -11.59 7.38
CA PHE A 294 -5.13 -10.51 7.83
C PHE A 294 -4.66 -9.83 9.12
N LYS A 295 -3.68 -10.41 9.83
CA LYS A 295 -3.15 -9.93 11.12
C LYS A 295 -4.29 -9.54 12.09
N TYR A 296 -5.22 -10.46 12.29
CA TYR A 296 -6.40 -10.28 13.12
C TYR A 296 -6.14 -10.77 14.54
N GLU A 297 -6.19 -9.86 15.52
CA GLU A 297 -5.86 -10.17 16.92
C GLU A 297 -7.09 -10.37 17.81
N GLN A 298 -8.29 -10.07 17.31
CA GLN A 298 -9.52 -10.12 18.09
C GLN A 298 -10.15 -11.55 18.12
N ASN A 299 -11.16 -11.73 18.99
CA ASN A 299 -11.91 -12.96 19.31
C ASN A 299 -11.77 -14.15 18.32
N THR A 300 -10.94 -15.13 18.70
CA THR A 300 -10.65 -16.34 17.90
C THR A 300 -11.89 -17.23 17.70
N LYS A 301 -12.73 -17.40 18.72
CA LYS A 301 -13.89 -18.31 18.64
C LYS A 301 -14.89 -17.85 17.58
N LYS A 302 -15.21 -16.55 17.57
CA LYS A 302 -16.15 -15.96 16.61
C LYS A 302 -15.62 -16.01 15.17
N SER A 303 -14.33 -15.73 14.98
CA SER A 303 -13.69 -15.80 13.66
C SER A 303 -13.59 -17.23 13.13
N LEU A 304 -13.33 -18.21 14.01
CA LEU A 304 -13.32 -19.63 13.66
C LEU A 304 -14.69 -20.11 13.17
N LEU A 305 -15.76 -19.75 13.90
CA LEU A 305 -17.13 -20.08 13.51
C LEU A 305 -17.46 -19.51 12.11
N LYS A 306 -17.20 -18.22 11.91
CA LYS A 306 -17.42 -17.56 10.61
C LYS A 306 -16.63 -18.21 9.49
N TYR A 307 -15.37 -18.57 9.74
CA TYR A 307 -14.50 -19.23 8.77
C TYR A 307 -15.08 -20.57 8.32
N TYR A 308 -15.46 -21.45 9.26
CA TYR A 308 -16.04 -22.74 8.89
C TYR A 308 -17.44 -22.61 8.27
N SER A 309 -18.26 -21.65 8.71
CA SER A 309 -19.52 -21.33 8.01
C SER A 309 -19.28 -20.96 6.55
N LEU A 310 -18.26 -20.15 6.27
CA LEU A 310 -17.87 -19.80 4.91
C LEU A 310 -17.43 -21.04 4.11
N CYS A 311 -16.61 -21.91 4.71
CA CYS A 311 -16.16 -23.14 4.04
C CYS A 311 -17.34 -24.05 3.64
N ILE A 312 -18.33 -24.22 4.52
CA ILE A 312 -19.53 -25.01 4.24
C ILE A 312 -20.33 -24.39 3.09
N VAL A 313 -20.60 -23.09 3.16
CA VAL A 313 -21.32 -22.37 2.10
C VAL A 313 -20.59 -22.47 0.77
N GLN A 314 -19.26 -22.30 0.77
CA GLN A 314 -18.43 -22.40 -0.42
C GLN A 314 -18.49 -23.81 -1.04
N MET A 315 -18.46 -24.86 -0.21
CA MET A 315 -18.57 -26.25 -0.68
C MET A 315 -19.92 -26.53 -1.33
N LEU A 316 -21.02 -26.07 -0.71
CA LEU A 316 -22.37 -26.24 -1.25
C LEU A 316 -22.56 -25.45 -2.54
N LEU A 317 -22.09 -24.21 -2.59
CA LEU A 317 -22.13 -23.38 -3.80
C LEU A 317 -21.34 -24.01 -4.95
N SER A 318 -20.16 -24.56 -4.67
CA SER A 318 -19.36 -25.28 -5.68
C SER A 318 -20.16 -26.43 -6.28
N ALA A 319 -20.76 -27.29 -5.45
CA ALA A 319 -21.56 -28.43 -5.92
C ALA A 319 -22.75 -27.99 -6.80
N VAL A 320 -23.49 -26.97 -6.37
CA VAL A 320 -24.65 -26.43 -7.10
C VAL A 320 -24.22 -25.79 -8.42
N LEU A 321 -23.23 -24.90 -8.39
CA LEU A 321 -22.77 -24.17 -9.58
C LEU A 321 -22.17 -25.10 -10.64
N VAL A 322 -21.35 -26.08 -10.23
CA VAL A 322 -20.80 -27.08 -11.17
C VAL A 322 -21.93 -27.87 -11.82
N SER A 323 -22.92 -28.32 -11.04
CA SER A 323 -24.06 -29.08 -11.55
C SER A 323 -24.91 -28.26 -12.55
N ILE A 324 -25.15 -26.98 -12.24
CA ILE A 324 -25.91 -26.07 -13.12
C ILE A 324 -25.14 -25.82 -14.41
N VAL A 325 -23.88 -25.42 -14.34
CA VAL A 325 -23.07 -25.10 -15.53
C VAL A 325 -22.93 -26.34 -16.42
N TRP A 326 -22.64 -27.50 -15.83
CA TRP A 326 -22.57 -28.75 -16.58
C TRP A 326 -23.87 -29.08 -17.30
N LYS A 327 -25.02 -28.86 -16.65
CA LYS A 327 -26.34 -29.11 -17.26
C LYS A 327 -26.53 -28.31 -18.56
N TYR A 328 -26.05 -27.07 -18.62
CA TYR A 328 -26.22 -26.20 -19.79
C TYR A 328 -25.10 -26.30 -20.82
N THR A 329 -23.85 -26.46 -20.40
CA THR A 329 -22.71 -26.38 -21.31
C THR A 329 -22.21 -27.74 -21.77
N LYS A 330 -22.45 -28.81 -21.00
CA LYS A 330 -21.95 -30.18 -21.26
C LYS A 330 -20.43 -30.27 -21.45
N TYR A 331 -19.68 -29.27 -20.98
CA TYR A 331 -18.22 -29.34 -20.87
C TYR A 331 -17.80 -30.30 -19.76
N THR A 332 -16.51 -30.66 -19.73
CA THR A 332 -15.95 -31.58 -18.74
C THR A 332 -16.20 -31.07 -17.31
N GLU A 333 -16.67 -31.96 -16.43
CA GLU A 333 -16.98 -31.68 -15.03
C GLU A 333 -15.77 -31.08 -14.31
N THR A 334 -14.59 -31.66 -14.57
CA THR A 334 -13.31 -31.19 -14.04
C THR A 334 -12.98 -29.77 -14.49
N GLY A 335 -13.16 -29.45 -15.78
CA GLY A 335 -12.89 -28.11 -16.31
C GLY A 335 -13.82 -27.06 -15.70
N ILE A 336 -15.11 -27.36 -15.62
CA ILE A 336 -16.11 -26.50 -14.97
C ILE A 336 -15.76 -26.30 -13.49
N LYS A 337 -15.42 -27.38 -12.78
CA LYS A 337 -15.05 -27.33 -11.36
C LYS A 337 -13.85 -26.44 -11.10
N ILE A 338 -12.80 -26.51 -11.92
CA ILE A 338 -11.62 -25.64 -11.80
C ILE A 338 -12.01 -24.16 -11.89
N VAL A 339 -12.84 -23.79 -12.87
CA VAL A 339 -13.28 -22.40 -13.04
C VAL A 339 -14.16 -21.94 -11.87
N VAL A 340 -15.18 -22.72 -11.51
CA VAL A 340 -16.09 -22.41 -10.40
C VAL A 340 -15.32 -22.25 -9.09
N ASP A 341 -14.44 -23.19 -8.75
CA ASP A 341 -13.68 -23.15 -7.50
C ASP A 341 -12.67 -22.01 -7.47
N SER A 342 -12.10 -21.63 -8.62
CA SER A 342 -11.21 -20.45 -8.73
C SER A 342 -11.96 -19.15 -8.44
N VAL A 343 -13.17 -18.99 -8.98
CA VAL A 343 -14.01 -17.81 -8.71
C VAL A 343 -14.42 -17.78 -7.23
N LEU A 344 -14.87 -18.91 -6.68
CA LEU A 344 -15.23 -19.02 -5.27
C LEU A 344 -14.03 -18.76 -4.35
N PHE A 345 -12.83 -19.16 -4.74
CA PHE A 345 -11.60 -18.86 -4.02
C PHE A 345 -11.32 -17.36 -3.95
N LEU A 346 -11.45 -16.64 -5.08
CA LEU A 346 -11.32 -15.18 -5.12
C LEU A 346 -12.38 -14.48 -4.25
N LEU A 347 -13.63 -14.94 -4.31
CA LEU A 347 -14.70 -14.39 -3.46
C LEU A 347 -14.46 -14.69 -1.98
N SER A 348 -13.97 -15.88 -1.67
CA SER A 348 -13.64 -16.32 -0.30
C SER A 348 -12.61 -15.38 0.33
N TYR A 349 -11.59 -14.94 -0.41
CA TYR A 349 -10.65 -13.93 0.06
C TYR A 349 -11.36 -12.66 0.57
N PHE A 350 -12.27 -12.09 -0.23
CA PHE A 350 -12.98 -10.85 0.14
C PHE A 350 -13.95 -11.05 1.30
N VAL A 351 -14.65 -12.18 1.36
CA VAL A 351 -15.54 -12.51 2.49
C VAL A 351 -14.72 -12.70 3.76
N GLN A 352 -13.57 -13.36 3.67
CA GLN A 352 -12.66 -13.51 4.80
C GLN A 352 -12.16 -12.14 5.29
N GLN A 353 -11.75 -11.28 4.37
CA GLN A 353 -11.27 -9.94 4.67
C GLN A 353 -12.34 -9.05 5.32
N ARG A 354 -13.55 -9.03 4.75
CA ARG A 354 -14.61 -8.07 5.13
C ARG A 354 -15.55 -8.56 6.22
N TRP A 355 -15.67 -9.87 6.43
CA TRP A 355 -16.64 -10.45 7.36
C TRP A 355 -16.00 -11.36 8.42
N VAL A 356 -15.13 -12.29 8.02
CA VAL A 356 -14.51 -13.24 8.96
C VAL A 356 -13.51 -12.53 9.88
N PHE A 357 -12.58 -11.79 9.28
CA PHE A 357 -11.48 -11.07 9.95
C PHE A 357 -11.67 -9.54 9.91
N LYS A 358 -12.94 -9.09 9.89
CA LYS A 358 -13.29 -7.67 9.91
C LYS A 358 -12.67 -6.99 11.13
N ARG A 359 -11.78 -6.02 10.90
CA ARG A 359 -11.28 -5.12 11.95
C ARG A 359 -12.44 -4.22 12.40
N LYS A 360 -12.64 -4.15 13.72
CA LYS A 360 -13.66 -3.28 14.31
C LYS A 360 -13.21 -1.84 14.26
#